data_AF-A0A497A6I9-F1
#
_entry.id   AF-A0A497A6I9-F1
#
_cell.length_a   1.000
_cell.length_b   1.000
_cell.length_c   1.000
_cell.angle_alpha   90.00
_cell.angle_beta   90.00
_cell.angle_gamma   90.00
#
_symmetry.space_group_name_H-M   'P 1'
#
loop_
_entity.id
_entity.type
_entity.pdbx_description
1 polymer ?
#
loop_
_entity_poly.entity_id
_entity_poly.type
_entity_poly.pdbx_seq_one_letter_code
_entity_poly.pdbx_strand_id
1 'polypeptide(L)'
;QGYVSAIDTRARAFHSLSRSSDLRETLHIYYVFRNRFLFIRKFRHARRIPLYGFWTLYGLAVSLRAQLLGRSAKARAIRLGLLDGWRGRFGGQNERVLSAGAGTTR
;
A
#
# COMPACT_ATOMS: atom_id res chain seq x y z
N GLN A 1 17.17 9.12 18.36
CA GLN A 1 16.98 10.21 17.37
C GLN A 1 18.34 10.87 17.21
N GLY A 2 18.74 11.29 16.00
CA GLY A 2 20.06 11.92 15.80
C GLY A 2 20.73 11.65 14.45
N TYR A 3 20.28 10.64 13.70
CA TYR A 3 20.73 10.41 12.33
C TYR A 3 19.87 11.19 11.34
N VAL A 4 20.51 11.85 10.37
CA VAL A 4 19.87 12.56 9.27
C VAL A 4 20.01 11.77 7.97
N SER A 5 18.97 11.79 7.14
CA SER A 5 19.04 11.23 5.78
C SER A 5 19.63 12.27 4.83
N ALA A 6 20.61 11.87 4.03
CA ALA A 6 21.14 12.65 2.92
C ALA A 6 21.01 11.86 1.61
N ILE A 7 20.82 12.57 0.50
CA ILE A 7 20.83 11.99 -0.85
C ILE A 7 22.10 12.50 -1.52
N ASP A 8 23.01 11.60 -1.90
CA ASP A 8 24.17 11.93 -2.72
C ASP A 8 23.80 11.79 -4.21
N THR A 9 23.86 12.90 -4.94
CA THR A 9 23.52 12.95 -6.36
C THR A 9 24.63 12.45 -7.28
N ARG A 10 25.84 12.22 -6.74
CA ARG A 10 26.99 11.66 -7.46
C ARG A 10 26.98 10.14 -7.48
N ALA A 11 26.40 9.52 -6.45
CA ALA A 11 26.19 8.08 -6.41
C ALA A 11 25.05 7.68 -7.35
N ARG A 12 25.26 6.64 -8.16
CA ARG A 12 24.24 6.10 -9.08
C ARG A 12 24.10 4.59 -8.91
N ALA A 13 22.86 4.13 -8.93
CA ALA A 13 22.52 2.72 -8.99
C ALA A 13 21.43 2.52 -10.04
N PHE A 14 21.55 1.45 -10.82
CA PHE A 14 20.55 1.10 -11.83
C PHE A 14 19.53 0.12 -11.23
N HIS A 15 18.25 0.46 -11.33
CA HIS A 15 17.17 -0.39 -10.86
C HIS A 15 16.18 -0.67 -11.99
N SER A 16 16.05 -1.94 -12.36
CA SER A 16 15.10 -2.37 -13.39
C SER A 16 13.68 -2.43 -12.83
N LEU A 17 12.85 -1.47 -13.26
CA LEU A 17 11.45 -1.36 -12.82
C LEU A 17 10.51 -2.36 -13.49
N SER A 18 10.92 -2.92 -14.65
CA SER A 18 10.10 -3.85 -15.43
C SER A 18 9.88 -5.18 -14.73
N ARG A 19 10.86 -5.66 -13.96
CA ARG A 19 10.76 -6.92 -13.18
C ARG A 19 9.68 -6.88 -12.09
N SER A 20 9.16 -5.70 -11.75
CA SER A 20 8.19 -5.50 -10.68
C SER A 20 6.89 -4.83 -11.15
N SER A 21 6.69 -4.66 -12.47
CA SER A 21 5.49 -3.97 -13.01
C SER A 21 4.20 -4.71 -12.68
N ASP A 22 4.21 -6.05 -12.77
CA ASP A 22 2.97 -6.83 -12.66
C ASP A 22 2.52 -6.93 -11.20
N LEU A 23 3.49 -6.95 -10.28
CA LEU A 23 3.25 -6.90 -8.83
C LEU A 23 2.90 -5.48 -8.35
N ARG A 24 3.11 -4.44 -9.17
CA ARG A 24 2.83 -3.05 -8.77
C ARG A 24 1.34 -2.74 -8.71
N GLU A 25 0.52 -3.36 -9.55
CA GLU A 25 -0.92 -3.08 -9.56
C GLU A 25 -1.67 -3.70 -8.37
N THR A 26 -1.12 -4.73 -7.75
CA THR A 26 -1.75 -5.45 -6.64
C THR A 26 -0.92 -5.36 -5.36
N LEU A 27 0.20 -6.07 -5.29
CA LEU A 27 1.00 -6.24 -4.08
C LEU A 27 1.59 -4.91 -3.59
N HIS A 28 2.14 -4.10 -4.50
CA HIS A 28 2.70 -2.80 -4.11
C HIS A 28 1.61 -1.85 -3.60
N ILE A 29 0.48 -1.77 -4.29
CA ILE A 29 -0.64 -0.91 -3.87
C ILE A 29 -1.21 -1.34 -2.52
N TYR A 30 -1.35 -2.65 -2.29
CA TYR A 30 -1.70 -3.19 -0.97
C TYR A 30 -0.78 -2.64 0.13
N TYR A 31 0.54 -2.73 -0.08
CA TYR A 31 1.51 -2.25 0.90
C TYR A 31 1.53 -0.73 1.05
N VAL A 32 1.29 0.04 -0.01
CA VAL A 32 1.15 1.50 0.07
C VAL A 32 0.07 1.86 1.08
N PHE A 33 -1.12 1.26 1.00
CA PHE A 33 -2.20 1.59 1.93
C PHE A 33 -1.96 1.01 3.32
N ARG A 34 -1.64 -0.28 3.45
CA ARG A 34 -1.43 -0.93 4.76
C ARG A 34 -0.27 -0.30 5.55
N ASN A 35 0.84 0.05 4.90
CA ASN A 35 2.00 0.63 5.58
C ASN A 35 1.76 2.06 6.07
N ARG A 36 0.80 2.82 5.51
CA ARG A 36 0.45 4.14 6.05
C ARG A 36 -0.11 4.03 7.46
N PHE A 37 -0.98 3.06 7.72
CA PHE A 37 -1.48 2.81 9.07
C PHE A 37 -0.36 2.35 10.01
N LEU A 38 0.57 1.51 9.54
CA LEU A 38 1.75 1.13 10.33
C LEU A 38 2.60 2.35 10.72
N PHE A 39 2.87 3.23 9.75
CA PHE A 39 3.66 4.44 9.97
C PHE A 39 2.97 5.39 10.95
N ILE A 40 1.68 5.65 10.77
CA ILE A 40 0.91 6.52 11.66
C ILE A 40 0.90 5.94 13.08
N ARG A 41 0.69 4.62 13.22
CA ARG A 41 0.71 3.93 14.51
C ARG A 41 2.06 4.06 15.23
N LYS A 42 3.17 4.02 14.49
CA LYS A 42 4.52 4.09 15.06
C LYS A 42 5.02 5.50 15.37
N PHE A 43 4.63 6.50 14.56
CA PHE A 43 5.31 7.81 14.58
C PHE A 43 4.39 9.01 14.75
N ARG A 44 3.06 8.82 14.80
CA ARG A 44 2.07 9.90 14.79
C ARG A 44 0.96 9.68 15.82
N HIS A 45 1.33 9.38 17.06
CA HIS A 45 0.38 9.08 18.14
C HIS A 45 -0.70 10.17 18.33
N ALA A 46 -0.30 11.44 18.46
CA ALA A 46 -1.22 12.56 18.70
C ALA A 46 -2.21 12.82 17.54
N ARG A 47 -1.83 12.48 16.30
CA ARG A 47 -2.65 12.71 15.10
C ARG A 47 -3.19 11.41 14.51
N ARG A 48 -3.20 10.33 15.29
CA ARG A 48 -3.53 9.00 14.80
C ARG A 48 -4.93 8.93 14.21
N ILE A 49 -5.93 9.39 14.96
CA ILE A 49 -7.35 9.34 14.56
C ILE A 49 -7.61 10.11 13.26
N PRO A 50 -7.26 11.42 13.15
CA PRO A 50 -7.53 12.16 11.92
C PRO A 50 -6.76 11.62 10.71
N LEU A 51 -5.51 11.15 10.90
CA LEU A 51 -4.74 10.55 9.81
C LEU A 51 -5.30 9.19 9.37
N TYR A 52 -5.80 8.37 10.31
CA TYR A 52 -6.49 7.12 9.97
C TYR A 52 -7.75 7.42 9.15
N GLY A 53 -8.57 8.37 9.59
CA GLY A 53 -9.77 8.80 8.87
C GLY A 53 -9.45 9.27 7.45
N PHE A 54 -8.50 10.21 7.31
CA PHE A 54 -8.05 10.73 6.02
C PHE A 54 -7.60 9.61 5.07
N TRP A 55 -6.69 8.74 5.52
CA TRP A 55 -6.17 7.67 4.66
C TRP A 55 -7.22 6.62 4.30
N THR A 56 -8.22 6.42 5.16
CA THR A 56 -9.36 5.54 4.88
C THR A 56 -10.24 6.13 3.79
N LEU A 57 -10.67 7.39 3.94
CA LEU A 57 -11.51 8.08 2.95
C LEU A 57 -10.79 8.20 1.60
N TYR A 58 -9.51 8.59 1.62
CA TYR A 58 -8.69 8.66 0.42
C TYR A 58 -8.59 7.29 -0.27
N GLY A 59 -8.29 6.22 0.47
CA GLY A 59 -8.21 4.88 -0.09
C GLY A 59 -9.54 4.37 -0.65
N LEU A 60 -10.65 4.66 0.01
CA LEU A 60 -11.99 4.32 -0.49
C LEU A 60 -12.29 5.06 -1.80
N ALA A 61 -11.99 6.35 -1.89
CA ALA A 61 -12.16 7.13 -3.13
C ALA A 61 -11.30 6.58 -4.27
N VAL A 62 -10.02 6.27 -4.01
CA VAL A 62 -9.13 5.68 -5.02
C VAL A 62 -9.58 4.26 -5.41
N SER A 63 -10.07 3.47 -4.46
CA SER A 63 -10.64 2.14 -4.72
C SER A 63 -11.89 2.22 -5.58
N LEU A 64 -12.77 3.20 -5.33
CA LEU A 64 -13.98 3.42 -6.11
C LEU A 64 -13.63 3.82 -7.55
N ARG A 65 -12.72 4.79 -7.70
CA ARG A 65 -12.20 5.19 -9.02
C ARG A 65 -11.59 4.01 -9.78
N ALA A 66 -10.81 3.16 -9.10
CA ALA A 66 -10.22 1.98 -9.74
C ALA A 66 -11.27 0.97 -10.22
N GLN A 67 -12.38 0.80 -9.49
CA GLN A 67 -13.51 -0.03 -9.94
C GLN A 67 -14.21 0.56 -11.16
N LEU A 68 -14.48 1.87 -11.14
CA LEU A 68 -15.11 2.55 -12.28
C LEU A 68 -14.28 2.44 -13.56
N LEU A 69 -12.95 2.30 -13.42
CA LEU A 69 -12.02 2.08 -14.53
C LEU A 69 -11.81 0.59 -14.88
N GLY A 70 -12.64 -0.33 -14.34
CA GLY A 70 -12.55 -1.77 -14.61
C GLY A 70 -11.36 -2.48 -13.95
N ARG A 71 -10.56 -1.79 -13.12
CA ARG A 71 -9.36 -2.36 -12.47
C ARG A 71 -9.72 -3.03 -11.14
N SER A 72 -10.49 -4.11 -11.21
CA SER A 72 -11.04 -4.83 -10.07
C SER A 72 -9.97 -5.37 -9.11
N ALA A 73 -8.87 -5.93 -9.63
CA ALA A 73 -7.75 -6.45 -8.83
C ALA A 73 -7.09 -5.35 -7.99
N LYS A 74 -6.84 -4.18 -8.60
CA LYS A 74 -6.28 -3.00 -7.92
C LYS A 74 -7.21 -2.48 -6.83
N ALA A 75 -8.50 -2.35 -7.11
CA ALA A 75 -9.47 -1.92 -6.10
C ALA A 75 -9.55 -2.90 -4.91
N ARG A 76 -9.52 -4.21 -5.18
CA ARG A 76 -9.49 -5.24 -4.14
C ARG A 76 -8.22 -5.15 -3.28
N ALA A 77 -7.06 -4.95 -3.90
CA ALA A 77 -5.80 -4.78 -3.19
C ALA A 77 -5.82 -3.54 -2.27
N ILE A 78 -6.40 -2.42 -2.72
CA ILE A 78 -6.58 -1.21 -1.90
C ILE A 78 -7.44 -1.52 -0.67
N ARG A 79 -8.63 -2.10 -0.89
CA ARG A 79 -9.56 -2.45 0.21
C ARG A 79 -8.92 -3.40 1.21
N LEU A 80 -8.20 -4.40 0.73
CA LEU A 80 -7.48 -5.35 1.59
C LEU A 80 -6.39 -4.65 2.41
N GLY A 81 -5.66 -3.71 1.80
CA GLY A 81 -4.66 -2.90 2.48
C GLY A 81 -5.25 -1.98 3.55
N LEU A 82 -6.41 -1.36 3.29
CA LEU A 82 -7.16 -0.58 4.27
C LEU A 82 -7.60 -1.45 5.45
N LEU A 83 -8.22 -2.59 5.18
CA LEU A 83 -8.74 -3.50 6.21
C LEU A 83 -7.63 -4.03 7.12
N ASP A 84 -6.52 -4.48 6.54
CA ASP A 84 -5.37 -4.97 7.31
C ASP A 84 -4.70 -3.85 8.10
N GLY A 85 -4.59 -2.66 7.51
CA GLY A 85 -4.05 -1.48 8.17
C GLY A 85 -4.86 -1.11 9.42
N TRP A 86 -6.19 -1.19 9.33
CA TRP A 86 -7.11 -0.99 10.45
C TRP A 86 -7.01 -2.08 11.51
N ARG A 87 -7.05 -3.36 11.09
CA ARG A 87 -6.93 -4.53 11.99
C ARG A 87 -5.55 -4.67 12.62
N GLY A 88 -4.59 -3.86 12.19
CA GLY A 88 -3.22 -3.92 12.67
C GLY A 88 -2.50 -5.21 12.25
N ARG A 89 -2.92 -5.83 11.14
CA ARG A 89 -2.26 -7.02 10.59
C ARG A 89 -1.00 -6.58 9.85
N PHE A 90 0.13 -6.81 10.50
CA PHE A 90 1.43 -6.41 10.00
C PHE A 90 2.38 -7.61 9.87
N GLY A 91 3.07 -7.77 8.73
CA GLY A 91 3.99 -8.87 8.44
C GLY A 91 4.03 -9.18 6.94
N GLY A 92 4.65 -10.30 6.56
CA GLY A 92 4.61 -10.81 5.18
C GLY A 92 3.21 -11.27 4.82
N GLN A 93 2.58 -10.63 3.83
CA GLN A 93 1.23 -10.97 3.35
C GLN A 93 1.21 -11.28 1.85
N ASN A 94 2.40 -11.51 1.25
CA ASN A 94 2.56 -11.63 -0.19
C ASN A 94 1.69 -12.75 -0.77
N GLU A 95 1.81 -13.96 -0.22
CA GLU A 95 1.05 -15.12 -0.71
C GLU A 95 -0.46 -14.90 -0.66
N ARG A 96 -0.97 -14.27 0.40
CA ARG A 96 -2.40 -13.98 0.59
C ARG A 96 -2.92 -12.92 -0.38
N VAL A 97 -2.12 -11.89 -0.64
CA VAL A 97 -2.48 -10.80 -1.56
C VAL A 97 -2.41 -11.30 -3.00
N LEU A 98 -1.43 -12.14 -3.32
CA LEU A 98 -1.27 -12.75 -4.65
C LEU A 98 -2.37 -13.77 -4.94
N SER A 99 -2.71 -14.65 -3.99
CA SER A 99 -3.81 -15.62 -4.16
C SER A 99 -5.18 -14.93 -4.30
N ALA A 100 -5.43 -13.86 -3.55
CA ALA A 100 -6.64 -13.04 -3.69
C ALA A 100 -6.72 -12.25 -5.02
N GLY A 101 -5.58 -12.02 -5.67
CA GLY A 101 -5.47 -11.43 -7.00
C GLY A 101 -5.61 -12.45 -8.14
N ALA A 102 -5.11 -13.68 -7.94
CA ALA A 102 -5.10 -14.75 -8.95
C ALA A 102 -6.46 -15.42 -9.19
N GLY A 103 -7.39 -15.35 -8.24
CA GLY A 103 -8.73 -15.97 -8.35
C GLY A 103 -9.70 -15.30 -9.36
N THR A 104 -9.22 -14.65 -10.42
CA THR A 104 -10.07 -13.96 -11.42
C THR A 104 -9.62 -14.20 -12.87
N THR A 105 -8.81 -15.23 -13.13
CA THR A 105 -8.54 -15.77 -14.48
C THR A 105 -9.23 -17.11 -14.73
N ARG A 106 -10.54 -17.21 -14.43
CA ARG A 106 -11.42 -18.24 -14.97
C ARG A 106 -12.71 -17.62 -15.43
#